data_AF-A0A522FPV5-F1
#
_entry.id   AF-A0A522FPV5-F1
#
_cell.length_a   1.000
_cell.length_b   1.000
_cell.length_c   1.000
_cell.angle_alpha   90.00
_cell.angle_beta   90.00
_cell.angle_gamma   90.00
#
_symmetry.space_group_name_H-M   'P 1'
#
loop_
_entity.id
_entity.type
_entity.pdbx_description
1 polymer ?
#
loop_
_entity_poly.entity_id
_entity_poly.type
_entity_poly.pdbx_seq_one_letter_code
_entity_poly.pdbx_strand_id
1 'polypeptide(L)'
;MKIKYTKKRNSILILLLISFFGIVSGQSKFNSIDNKIDYYKNRYGAKCLNEKITDNFGNGFDALYGTRNMRTILYGIAYRGGANNFYHKSCKRDNHNPLPEDGLNNLSAEEFSSAVYLYSTNYKDASHEIINPKTNDTLHYLKLAGSNRKTLRKIIELVNDVINNPEKGPIYFHCWNGWHQSGLISSVILMQFCNYSNEHALKYWIENTDGVNKGFENVKSFIKNFESFDDVKLDKLTQSKICPCENSNK
;
A
#
# COMPACT_ATOMS: atom_id res chain seq x y z
N MET A 1 39.16 73.29 -26.10
CA MET A 1 37.72 72.97 -26.10
C MET A 1 37.53 71.50 -26.48
N LYS A 2 37.27 70.63 -25.50
CA LYS A 2 36.78 69.24 -25.65
C LYS A 2 36.28 68.79 -24.27
N ILE A 3 34.98 68.84 -24.07
CA ILE A 3 34.31 68.40 -22.83
C ILE A 3 34.14 66.89 -22.92
N LYS A 4 34.76 66.13 -22.01
CA LYS A 4 34.56 64.68 -21.86
C LYS A 4 33.33 64.44 -20.97
N TYR A 5 32.25 63.92 -21.57
CA TYR A 5 31.13 63.36 -20.83
C TYR A 5 31.49 61.96 -20.30
N THR A 6 31.53 61.79 -18.98
CA THR A 6 31.62 60.48 -18.33
C THR A 6 30.22 59.91 -18.10
N LYS A 7 29.91 58.81 -18.81
CA LYS A 7 28.66 58.07 -18.72
C LYS A 7 28.65 57.23 -17.44
N LYS A 8 27.84 57.61 -16.44
CA LYS A 8 27.62 56.87 -15.19
C LYS A 8 26.80 55.61 -15.51
N ARG A 9 27.38 54.42 -15.37
CA ARG A 9 26.67 53.13 -15.47
C ARG A 9 25.97 52.86 -14.14
N ASN A 10 24.65 52.93 -14.11
CA ASN A 10 23.84 52.42 -13.00
C ASN A 10 23.74 50.89 -13.15
N SER A 11 24.44 50.15 -12.31
CA SER A 11 24.24 48.71 -12.17
C SER A 11 23.04 48.49 -11.25
N ILE A 12 21.91 48.07 -11.82
CA ILE A 12 20.74 47.61 -11.07
C ILE A 12 21.08 46.20 -10.56
N LEU A 13 21.30 46.09 -9.25
CA LEU A 13 21.47 44.81 -8.56
C LEU A 13 20.07 44.19 -8.38
N ILE A 14 19.70 43.26 -9.25
CA ILE A 14 18.46 42.48 -9.08
C ILE A 14 18.72 41.43 -8.00
N LEU A 15 18.27 41.71 -6.77
CA LEU A 15 18.26 40.74 -5.68
C LEU A 15 17.14 39.73 -5.95
N LEU A 16 17.50 38.56 -6.50
CA LEU A 16 16.60 37.40 -6.58
C LEU A 16 16.40 36.85 -5.16
N LEU A 17 15.36 37.32 -4.49
CA LEU A 17 14.81 36.71 -3.28
C LEU A 17 14.21 35.35 -3.66
N ILE A 18 15.05 34.32 -3.63
CA ILE A 18 14.60 32.93 -3.68
C ILE A 18 13.95 32.66 -2.32
N SER A 19 12.63 32.86 -2.24
CA SER A 19 11.82 32.35 -1.15
C SER A 19 11.84 30.83 -1.23
N PHE A 20 12.80 30.21 -0.53
CA PHE A 20 12.73 28.82 -0.15
C PHE A 20 11.52 28.65 0.76
N PHE A 21 10.37 28.33 0.17
CA PHE A 21 9.35 27.58 0.90
C PHE A 21 9.93 26.19 1.13
N GLY A 22 10.70 26.05 2.21
CA GLY A 22 10.92 24.77 2.83
C GLY A 22 9.56 24.29 3.32
N ILE A 23 8.89 23.45 2.54
CA ILE A 23 7.84 22.60 3.10
C ILE A 23 8.58 21.64 4.02
N VAL A 24 8.71 22.05 5.29
CA VAL A 24 8.91 21.10 6.37
C VAL A 24 7.62 20.28 6.37
N SER A 25 7.61 19.16 5.66
CA SER A 25 6.60 18.13 5.82
C SER A 25 6.86 17.52 7.19
N GLY A 26 6.33 18.19 8.22
CA GLY A 26 6.19 17.64 9.55
C GLY A 26 5.29 16.43 9.47
N GLN A 27 5.83 15.32 9.97
CA GLN A 27 5.19 14.06 10.33
C GLN A 27 3.65 14.10 10.34
N SER A 28 2.99 13.28 9.52
CA SER A 28 1.60 12.90 9.80
C SER A 28 1.55 11.75 10.79
N LYS A 29 2.12 11.95 11.99
CA LYS A 29 1.73 11.09 13.11
C LYS A 29 0.27 11.43 13.40
N PHE A 30 -0.61 10.52 12.99
CA PHE A 30 -2.03 10.77 13.09
C PHE A 30 -2.44 10.72 14.55
N ASN A 31 -3.01 11.82 15.05
CA ASN A 31 -3.53 11.89 16.42
C ASN A 31 -4.79 11.02 16.62
N SER A 32 -5.39 10.52 15.54
CA SER A 32 -6.56 9.64 15.57
C SER A 32 -6.61 8.74 14.34
N ILE A 33 -7.33 7.62 14.47
CA ILE A 33 -7.59 6.71 13.35
C ILE A 33 -8.39 7.38 12.22
N ASP A 34 -9.29 8.30 12.56
CA ASP A 34 -10.12 9.03 11.59
C ASP A 34 -9.26 9.89 10.64
N ASN A 35 -8.31 10.65 11.20
CA ASN A 35 -7.41 11.49 10.41
C ASN A 35 -6.55 10.64 9.46
N LYS A 36 -6.12 9.47 9.93
CA LYS A 36 -5.35 8.50 9.12
C LYS A 36 -6.17 7.96 7.96
N ILE A 37 -7.41 7.54 8.22
CA ILE A 37 -8.34 7.04 7.20
C ILE A 37 -8.56 8.13 6.13
N ASP A 38 -8.91 9.34 6.56
CA ASP A 38 -9.18 10.45 5.65
C ASP A 38 -7.97 10.83 4.81
N TYR A 39 -6.79 10.87 5.44
CA TYR A 39 -5.54 11.13 4.73
C TYR A 39 -5.32 10.12 3.60
N TYR A 40 -5.32 8.83 3.90
CA TYR A 40 -5.00 7.81 2.90
C TYR A 40 -6.10 7.62 1.85
N LYS A 41 -7.36 7.86 2.22
CA LYS A 41 -8.48 7.86 1.27
C LYS A 41 -8.33 8.99 0.25
N ASN A 42 -7.99 10.18 0.71
CA ASN A 42 -7.76 11.34 -0.17
C ASN A 42 -6.46 11.21 -0.96
N ARG A 43 -5.40 10.65 -0.34
CA ARG A 43 -4.07 10.48 -0.95
C ARG A 43 -4.12 9.61 -2.19
N TYR A 44 -4.84 8.48 -2.15
CA TYR A 44 -4.86 7.50 -3.25
C TYR A 44 -6.12 7.56 -4.12
N GLY A 45 -7.21 8.18 -3.66
CA GLY A 45 -8.41 8.44 -4.45
C GLY A 45 -9.25 7.21 -4.85
N ALA A 46 -8.80 5.98 -4.55
CA ALA A 46 -9.55 4.75 -4.80
C ALA A 46 -10.79 4.71 -3.89
N LYS A 47 -11.99 4.65 -4.49
CA LYS A 47 -13.27 4.72 -3.76
C LYS A 47 -13.78 3.36 -3.31
N CYS A 48 -13.59 2.34 -4.12
CA CYS A 48 -14.05 0.98 -3.84
C CYS A 48 -12.93 -0.05 -4.00
N LEU A 49 -13.14 -1.25 -3.45
CA LEU A 49 -12.19 -2.37 -3.45
C LEU A 49 -11.66 -2.76 -4.84
N ASN A 50 -12.50 -2.58 -5.88
CA ASN A 50 -12.21 -2.97 -7.26
C ASN A 50 -11.47 -1.88 -8.06
N GLU A 51 -11.07 -0.78 -7.44
CA GLU A 51 -10.25 0.26 -8.06
C GLU A 51 -8.76 -0.01 -7.84
N LYS A 52 -7.94 0.23 -8.87
CA LYS A 52 -6.48 0.07 -8.80
C LYS A 52 -5.84 1.42 -8.53
N ILE A 53 -5.00 1.49 -7.50
CA ILE A 53 -4.12 2.63 -7.21
C ILE A 53 -2.93 2.61 -8.18
N THR A 54 -2.37 1.41 -8.40
CA THR A 54 -1.44 1.15 -9.49
C THR A 54 -1.96 0.03 -10.38
N ASP A 55 -1.86 0.19 -11.69
CA ASP A 55 -2.28 -0.79 -12.68
C ASP A 55 -1.37 -2.05 -12.70
N ASN A 56 -1.62 -2.94 -13.66
CA ASN A 56 -0.86 -4.18 -13.80
C ASN A 56 0.59 -3.97 -14.27
N PHE A 57 0.96 -2.77 -14.67
CA PHE A 57 2.29 -2.37 -15.13
C PHE A 57 2.99 -1.44 -14.13
N GLY A 58 2.34 -1.19 -12.98
CA GLY A 58 2.83 -0.29 -11.93
C GLY A 58 2.63 1.20 -12.21
N ASN A 59 1.82 1.57 -13.20
CA ASN A 59 1.47 2.98 -13.45
C ASN A 59 0.24 3.40 -12.63
N GLY A 60 0.01 4.70 -12.45
CA GLY A 60 -1.18 5.25 -11.80
C GLY A 60 -0.79 6.25 -10.72
N PHE A 61 -0.14 5.76 -9.66
CA PHE A 61 0.36 6.58 -8.58
C PHE A 61 1.87 6.45 -8.45
N ASP A 62 2.61 7.41 -9.00
CA ASP A 62 4.07 7.31 -9.18
C ASP A 62 4.83 7.13 -7.86
N ALA A 63 4.34 7.71 -6.75
CA ALA A 63 4.95 7.55 -5.44
C ALA A 63 4.82 6.12 -4.86
N LEU A 64 4.04 5.25 -5.49
CA LEU A 64 3.92 3.82 -5.17
C LEU A 64 4.57 2.93 -6.24
N TYR A 65 5.37 3.50 -7.15
CA TYR A 65 6.07 2.74 -8.17
C TYR A 65 6.95 1.65 -7.56
N GLY A 66 7.05 0.50 -8.23
CA GLY A 66 7.60 -0.74 -7.67
C GLY A 66 6.51 -1.68 -7.14
N THR A 67 5.31 -1.16 -6.85
CA THR A 67 4.08 -1.95 -6.71
C THR A 67 3.34 -2.09 -8.04
N ARG A 68 2.44 -3.07 -8.13
CA ARG A 68 1.51 -3.26 -9.27
C ARG A 68 0.20 -3.86 -8.79
N ASN A 69 -0.89 -3.64 -9.51
CA ASN A 69 -2.24 -4.07 -9.13
C ASN A 69 -2.56 -3.73 -7.67
N MET A 70 -2.11 -2.55 -7.21
CA MET A 70 -2.29 -2.14 -5.83
C MET A 70 -3.72 -1.69 -5.60
N ARG A 71 -4.34 -2.13 -4.51
CA ARG A 71 -5.72 -1.82 -4.14
C ARG A 71 -5.86 -1.66 -2.64
N THR A 72 -6.81 -0.84 -2.23
CA THR A 72 -7.22 -0.73 -0.83
C THR A 72 -7.94 -2.00 -0.40
N ILE A 73 -7.60 -2.52 0.78
CA ILE A 73 -8.39 -3.54 1.49
C ILE A 73 -9.21 -2.84 2.57
N LEU A 74 -8.53 -2.04 3.41
CA LEU A 74 -9.08 -1.25 4.50
C LEU A 74 -8.41 0.13 4.45
N TYR A 75 -9.18 1.21 4.37
CA TYR A 75 -8.66 2.57 4.21
C TYR A 75 -7.66 2.95 5.30
N GLY A 76 -6.45 3.32 4.90
CA GLY A 76 -5.37 3.71 5.81
C GLY A 76 -4.81 2.56 6.66
N ILE A 77 -5.29 1.32 6.50
CA ILE A 77 -4.85 0.18 7.32
C ILE A 77 -4.11 -0.85 6.50
N ALA A 78 -4.73 -1.33 5.41
CA ALA A 78 -4.23 -2.47 4.67
C ALA A 78 -4.49 -2.32 3.17
N TYR A 79 -3.45 -2.63 2.40
CA TYR A 79 -3.43 -2.61 0.95
C TYR A 79 -2.93 -3.94 0.44
N ARG A 80 -3.41 -4.34 -0.74
CA ARG A 80 -2.91 -5.52 -1.46
C ARG A 80 -2.26 -5.12 -2.76
N GLY A 81 -1.36 -5.94 -3.27
CA GLY A 81 -0.89 -5.84 -4.65
C GLY A 81 0.18 -6.86 -5.00
N GLY A 82 0.97 -6.53 -6.03
CA GLY A 82 2.08 -7.31 -6.56
C GLY A 82 3.40 -6.55 -6.54
N ALA A 83 4.47 -7.24 -6.92
CA ALA A 83 5.78 -6.63 -7.13
C ALA A 83 5.98 -6.30 -8.61
N ASN A 84 6.35 -5.06 -8.93
CA ASN A 84 6.52 -4.61 -10.32
C ASN A 84 7.87 -5.03 -10.93
N ASN A 85 8.20 -6.32 -10.87
CA ASN A 85 9.49 -6.84 -11.30
C ASN A 85 9.60 -6.95 -12.83
N PHE A 86 8.64 -7.63 -13.45
CA PHE A 86 8.70 -7.93 -14.88
C PHE A 86 8.46 -6.70 -15.76
N TYR A 87 7.55 -5.82 -15.32
CA TYR A 87 7.19 -4.58 -16.02
C TYR A 87 7.96 -3.35 -15.51
N HIS A 88 8.99 -3.56 -14.68
CA HIS A 88 9.84 -2.48 -14.23
C HIS A 88 10.45 -1.72 -15.42
N LYS A 89 10.53 -0.39 -15.35
CA LYS A 89 10.97 0.45 -16.48
C LYS A 89 12.49 0.38 -16.67
N SER A 90 13.25 0.43 -15.58
CA SER A 90 14.72 0.46 -15.57
C SER A 90 15.35 -0.85 -15.08
N CYS A 91 14.92 -1.35 -13.91
CA CYS A 91 15.49 -2.51 -13.24
C CYS A 91 14.59 -3.75 -13.34
N LYS A 92 14.40 -4.30 -14.55
CA LYS A 92 13.58 -5.53 -14.74
C LYS A 92 14.20 -6.73 -14.05
N ARG A 93 13.35 -7.54 -13.42
CA ARG A 93 13.74 -8.76 -12.68
C ARG A 93 12.73 -9.87 -12.96
N ASP A 94 13.10 -11.10 -12.62
CA ASP A 94 12.14 -12.21 -12.69
C ASP A 94 10.91 -11.90 -11.82
N ASN A 95 9.72 -12.24 -12.33
CA ASN A 95 8.45 -11.91 -11.69
C ASN A 95 8.30 -12.61 -10.32
N HIS A 96 8.94 -13.75 -10.12
CA HIS A 96 8.90 -14.57 -8.91
C HIS A 96 9.80 -14.05 -7.79
N ASN A 97 10.14 -12.76 -7.82
CA ASN A 97 10.92 -12.10 -6.78
C ASN A 97 10.04 -11.29 -5.82
N PRO A 98 10.55 -10.98 -4.62
CA PRO A 98 9.99 -9.98 -3.71
C PRO A 98 9.87 -8.58 -4.37
N LEU A 99 9.43 -7.58 -3.60
CA LEU A 99 9.41 -6.19 -4.05
C LEU A 99 10.81 -5.72 -4.48
N PRO A 100 10.90 -4.82 -5.47
CA PRO A 100 12.16 -4.14 -5.77
C PRO A 100 12.46 -3.14 -4.65
N GLU A 101 13.74 -2.85 -4.46
CA GLU A 101 14.21 -2.01 -3.35
C GLU A 101 13.64 -0.59 -3.45
N ASP A 102 13.55 -0.03 -4.66
CA ASP A 102 12.87 1.25 -4.90
C ASP A 102 11.37 1.19 -4.55
N GLY A 103 10.71 0.06 -4.79
CA GLY A 103 9.35 -0.19 -4.31
C GLY A 103 9.22 -0.17 -2.79
N LEU A 104 10.17 -0.74 -2.06
CA LEU A 104 10.20 -0.66 -0.59
C LEU A 104 10.50 0.77 -0.10
N ASN A 105 11.42 1.46 -0.76
CA ASN A 105 11.72 2.88 -0.48
C ASN A 105 10.50 3.77 -0.71
N ASN A 106 9.75 3.53 -1.78
CA ASN A 106 8.53 4.26 -2.10
C ASN A 106 7.41 4.00 -1.08
N LEU A 107 7.21 2.74 -0.67
CA LEU A 107 6.28 2.43 0.43
C LEU A 107 6.71 3.10 1.74
N SER A 108 7.99 3.11 2.06
CA SER A 108 8.53 3.79 3.25
C SER A 108 8.33 5.31 3.17
N ALA A 109 8.51 5.91 1.98
CA ALA A 109 8.27 7.33 1.73
C ALA A 109 6.79 7.72 1.83
N GLU A 110 5.88 6.81 1.48
CA GLU A 110 4.43 6.94 1.71
C GLU A 110 4.01 6.44 3.11
N GLU A 111 4.96 6.37 4.05
CA GLU A 111 4.75 6.09 5.47
C GLU A 111 4.07 4.74 5.76
N PHE A 112 4.27 3.71 4.92
CA PHE A 112 3.90 2.33 5.28
C PHE A 112 4.78 1.81 6.41
N SER A 113 4.15 1.21 7.43
CA SER A 113 4.89 0.62 8.55
C SER A 113 5.40 -0.79 8.24
N SER A 114 4.75 -1.49 7.30
CA SER A 114 5.10 -2.85 6.97
C SER A 114 4.75 -3.21 5.52
N ALA A 115 5.61 -4.03 4.92
CA ALA A 115 5.30 -4.78 3.72
C ALA A 115 5.36 -6.27 4.06
N VAL A 116 4.50 -7.08 3.43
CA VAL A 116 4.43 -8.51 3.69
C VAL A 116 4.47 -9.28 2.38
N TYR A 117 5.56 -10.02 2.19
CA TYR A 117 5.71 -10.95 1.08
C TYR A 117 5.07 -12.29 1.40
N LEU A 118 4.08 -12.67 0.58
CA LEU A 118 3.20 -13.80 0.85
C LEU A 118 3.70 -15.13 0.28
N TYR A 119 4.99 -15.24 -0.06
CA TYR A 119 5.61 -16.49 -0.52
C TYR A 119 6.85 -16.84 0.30
N SER A 120 7.22 -18.12 0.27
CA SER A 120 8.37 -18.64 1.01
C SER A 120 9.70 -18.48 0.27
N THR A 121 9.67 -18.32 -1.05
CA THR A 121 10.82 -18.40 -1.97
C THR A 121 11.37 -17.03 -2.37
N ASN A 122 12.67 -16.96 -2.66
CA ASN A 122 13.37 -15.77 -3.18
C ASN A 122 13.40 -14.56 -2.24
N TYR A 123 13.13 -14.74 -0.94
CA TYR A 123 13.14 -13.65 0.05
C TYR A 123 14.49 -13.42 0.72
N LYS A 124 15.40 -14.40 0.68
CA LYS A 124 16.63 -14.41 1.51
C LYS A 124 17.48 -13.16 1.33
N ASP A 125 17.58 -12.66 0.10
CA ASP A 125 18.46 -11.55 -0.26
C ASP A 125 17.69 -10.22 -0.40
N ALA A 126 16.41 -10.19 -0.02
CA ALA A 126 15.64 -8.94 0.04
C ALA A 126 15.99 -8.16 1.31
N SER A 127 15.90 -6.83 1.24
CA SER A 127 15.98 -5.98 2.43
C SER A 127 14.92 -6.41 3.45
N HIS A 128 15.26 -6.43 4.73
CA HIS A 128 14.28 -6.76 5.79
C HIS A 128 13.65 -5.52 6.42
N GLU A 129 14.26 -4.36 6.20
CA GLU A 129 13.79 -3.08 6.70
C GLU A 129 14.28 -1.95 5.79
N ILE A 130 13.53 -0.85 5.78
CA ILE A 130 13.91 0.41 5.14
C ILE A 130 13.69 1.52 6.16
N ILE A 131 14.72 2.31 6.44
CA ILE A 131 14.62 3.49 7.30
C ILE A 131 14.30 4.70 6.41
N ASN A 132 13.19 5.37 6.69
CA ASN A 132 12.82 6.59 5.98
C ASN A 132 13.80 7.72 6.38
N PRO A 133 14.56 8.31 5.44
CA PRO A 133 15.57 9.32 5.79
C PRO A 133 14.98 10.65 6.26
N LYS A 134 13.68 10.89 6.05
CA LYS A 134 13.00 12.13 6.45
C LYS A 134 12.35 12.02 7.82
N THR A 135 11.73 10.88 8.12
CA THR A 135 10.98 10.68 9.37
C THR A 135 11.73 9.84 10.40
N ASN A 136 12.77 9.11 9.98
CA ASN A 136 13.48 8.11 10.76
C ASN A 136 12.59 6.93 11.21
N ASP A 137 11.40 6.78 10.61
CA ASP A 137 10.55 5.61 10.81
C ASP A 137 11.04 4.44 9.97
N THR A 138 10.74 3.22 10.45
CA THR A 138 11.16 1.98 9.78
C THR A 138 9.97 1.29 9.15
N LEU A 139 10.08 1.01 7.85
CA LEU A 139 9.24 0.02 7.19
C LEU A 139 9.84 -1.36 7.45
N HIS A 140 9.08 -2.25 8.08
CA HIS A 140 9.48 -3.65 8.25
C HIS A 140 9.01 -4.49 7.07
N TYR A 141 9.94 -5.14 6.38
CA TYR A 141 9.60 -6.12 5.35
C TYR A 141 9.56 -7.50 5.97
N LEU A 142 8.39 -8.13 5.92
CA LEU A 142 8.11 -9.41 6.55
C LEU A 142 7.84 -10.48 5.49
N LYS A 143 8.18 -11.73 5.82
CA LYS A 143 7.78 -12.91 5.06
C LYS A 143 6.74 -13.70 5.81
N LEU A 144 5.53 -13.77 5.28
CA LEU A 144 4.41 -14.43 5.96
C LEU A 144 3.42 -14.98 4.93
N ALA A 145 3.48 -16.28 4.63
CA ALA A 145 2.71 -16.86 3.52
C ALA A 145 1.18 -16.81 3.71
N GLY A 146 0.70 -16.83 4.95
CA GLY A 146 -0.75 -16.81 5.25
C GLY A 146 -1.52 -18.03 4.74
N SER A 147 -0.83 -19.16 4.52
CA SER A 147 -1.41 -20.38 3.94
C SER A 147 -2.04 -21.34 4.97
N ASN A 148 -1.95 -21.02 6.26
CA ASN A 148 -2.54 -21.80 7.34
C ASN A 148 -3.05 -20.89 8.47
N ARG A 149 -3.94 -21.42 9.32
CA ARG A 149 -4.62 -20.66 10.39
C ARG A 149 -3.65 -19.92 11.32
N LYS A 150 -2.49 -20.50 11.65
CA LYS A 150 -1.47 -19.85 12.51
C LYS A 150 -0.85 -18.62 11.84
N THR A 151 -0.43 -18.73 10.58
CA THR A 151 0.14 -17.60 9.85
C THR A 151 -0.92 -16.56 9.49
N LEU A 152 -2.15 -17.00 9.25
CA LEU A 152 -3.29 -16.13 9.02
C LEU A 152 -3.66 -15.33 10.27
N ARG A 153 -3.63 -15.96 11.45
CA ARG A 153 -3.81 -15.28 12.73
C ARG A 153 -2.82 -14.12 12.90
N LYS A 154 -1.54 -14.36 12.60
CA LYS A 154 -0.51 -13.30 12.63
C LYS A 154 -0.82 -12.13 11.67
N ILE A 155 -1.35 -12.43 10.47
CA ILE A 155 -1.79 -11.39 9.53
C ILE A 155 -2.94 -10.56 10.14
N ILE A 156 -3.93 -11.23 10.72
CA ILE A 156 -5.07 -10.58 11.38
C ILE A 156 -4.60 -9.72 12.57
N GLU A 157 -3.65 -10.21 13.36
CA GLU A 157 -3.05 -9.46 14.47
C GLU A 157 -2.28 -8.23 14.00
N LEU A 158 -1.50 -8.33 12.91
CA LEU A 158 -0.83 -7.16 12.31
C LEU A 158 -1.84 -6.10 11.86
N VAL A 159 -2.91 -6.51 11.19
CA VAL A 159 -3.97 -5.58 10.77
C VAL A 159 -4.65 -4.95 11.99
N ASN A 160 -4.98 -5.75 13.01
CA ASN A 160 -5.62 -5.26 14.23
C ASN A 160 -4.72 -4.27 15.00
N ASP A 161 -3.42 -4.49 15.04
CA ASP A 161 -2.45 -3.57 15.64
C ASP A 161 -2.42 -2.22 14.91
N VAL A 162 -2.46 -2.21 13.57
CA VAL A 162 -2.54 -0.97 12.77
C VAL A 162 -3.89 -0.26 12.90
N ILE A 163 -4.98 -0.99 13.12
CA ILE A 163 -6.30 -0.42 13.46
C ILE A 163 -6.25 0.31 14.81
N ASN A 164 -5.64 -0.32 15.81
CA ASN A 164 -5.62 0.20 17.19
C ASN A 164 -4.48 1.17 17.48
N ASN A 165 -3.56 1.39 16.54
CA ASN A 165 -2.43 2.30 16.68
C ASN A 165 -2.37 3.28 15.49
N PRO A 166 -2.85 4.53 15.64
CA PRO A 166 -2.86 5.50 14.56
C PRO A 166 -1.45 6.02 14.20
N GLU A 167 -0.44 5.83 15.05
CA GLU A 167 0.96 6.14 14.71
C GLU A 167 1.57 5.11 13.76
N LYS A 168 1.02 3.89 13.68
CA LYS A 168 1.49 2.89 12.74
C LYS A 168 0.92 3.15 11.35
N GLY A 169 1.81 3.30 10.38
CA GLY A 169 1.47 3.34 8.97
C GLY A 169 0.74 2.10 8.45
N PRO A 170 0.17 2.14 7.23
CA PRO A 170 -0.51 1.00 6.64
C PRO A 170 0.40 -0.20 6.35
N ILE A 171 -0.22 -1.33 6.04
CA ILE A 171 0.45 -2.57 5.64
C ILE A 171 0.23 -2.83 4.14
N TYR A 172 1.29 -3.19 3.43
CA TYR A 172 1.19 -3.65 2.04
C TYR A 172 1.40 -5.17 1.94
N PHE A 173 0.33 -5.92 1.71
CA PHE A 173 0.38 -7.37 1.47
C PHE A 173 0.56 -7.66 -0.01
N HIS A 174 1.61 -8.40 -0.39
CA HIS A 174 1.85 -8.63 -1.80
C HIS A 174 2.27 -10.04 -2.19
N CYS A 175 1.92 -10.38 -3.42
CA CYS A 175 2.42 -11.54 -4.14
C CYS A 175 3.19 -11.04 -5.39
N TRP A 176 3.35 -11.86 -6.42
CA TRP A 176 4.07 -11.44 -7.63
C TRP A 176 3.21 -10.53 -8.50
N ASN A 177 2.01 -10.98 -8.87
CA ASN A 177 1.13 -10.25 -9.80
C ASN A 177 0.08 -9.37 -9.11
N GLY A 178 -0.12 -9.58 -7.81
CA GLY A 178 -1.11 -8.83 -7.05
C GLY A 178 -2.54 -9.23 -7.30
N TRP A 179 -2.83 -10.53 -7.32
CA TRP A 179 -4.21 -11.02 -7.35
C TRP A 179 -4.40 -12.41 -6.76
N HIS A 180 -3.36 -13.26 -6.78
CA HIS A 180 -3.44 -14.62 -6.24
C HIS A 180 -3.44 -14.60 -4.70
N GLN A 181 -2.26 -14.78 -4.07
CA GLN A 181 -2.14 -14.86 -2.62
C GLN A 181 -2.54 -13.55 -1.91
N SER A 182 -2.20 -12.38 -2.47
CA SER A 182 -2.63 -11.10 -1.89
C SER A 182 -4.13 -10.84 -2.05
N GLY A 183 -4.77 -11.42 -3.07
CA GLY A 183 -6.22 -11.47 -3.17
C GLY A 183 -6.84 -12.33 -2.08
N LEU A 184 -6.31 -13.53 -1.85
CA LEU A 184 -6.77 -14.42 -0.77
C LEU A 184 -6.71 -13.75 0.60
N ILE A 185 -5.57 -13.12 0.92
CA ILE A 185 -5.39 -12.40 2.19
C ILE A 185 -6.38 -11.23 2.29
N SER A 186 -6.61 -10.50 1.20
CA SER A 186 -7.62 -9.45 1.17
C SER A 186 -9.03 -9.99 1.45
N SER A 187 -9.43 -11.12 0.84
CA SER A 187 -10.72 -11.76 1.11
C SER A 187 -10.87 -12.13 2.60
N VAL A 188 -9.82 -12.69 3.20
CA VAL A 188 -9.83 -13.02 4.63
C VAL A 188 -9.97 -11.78 5.51
N ILE A 189 -9.22 -10.71 5.22
CA ILE A 189 -9.29 -9.45 5.98
C ILE A 189 -10.71 -8.85 5.88
N LEU A 190 -11.33 -8.91 4.70
CA LEU A 190 -12.70 -8.42 4.50
C LEU A 190 -13.74 -9.25 5.28
N MET A 191 -13.58 -10.58 5.33
CA MET A 191 -14.44 -11.45 6.16
C MET A 191 -14.24 -11.17 7.65
N GLN A 192 -13.00 -10.94 8.09
CA GLN A 192 -12.69 -10.66 9.49
C GLN A 192 -13.22 -9.30 9.96
N PHE A 193 -13.06 -8.25 9.15
CA PHE A 193 -13.25 -6.87 9.61
C PHE A 193 -14.41 -6.12 8.95
N CYS A 194 -14.93 -6.59 7.81
CA CYS A 194 -15.97 -5.90 7.03
C CYS A 194 -17.25 -6.73 6.84
N ASN A 195 -17.45 -7.79 7.63
CA ASN A 195 -18.62 -8.67 7.59
C ASN A 195 -18.90 -9.28 6.19
N TYR A 196 -17.87 -9.49 5.38
CA TYR A 196 -18.06 -10.23 4.14
C TYR A 196 -18.47 -11.66 4.47
N SER A 197 -19.52 -12.16 3.80
CA SER A 197 -19.76 -13.60 3.78
C SER A 197 -18.68 -14.27 2.92
N ASN A 198 -18.53 -15.58 3.08
CA ASN A 198 -17.62 -16.37 2.26
C ASN A 198 -17.94 -16.25 0.76
N GLU A 199 -19.22 -16.16 0.40
CA GLU A 199 -19.66 -15.96 -0.99
C GLU A 199 -19.24 -14.59 -1.53
N HIS A 200 -19.46 -13.51 -0.76
CA HIS A 200 -19.04 -12.16 -1.14
C HIS A 200 -17.51 -12.08 -1.27
N ALA A 201 -16.77 -12.66 -0.32
CA ALA A 201 -15.31 -12.65 -0.34
C ALA A 201 -14.73 -13.45 -1.52
N LEU A 202 -15.41 -14.53 -1.91
CA LEU A 202 -15.06 -15.31 -3.09
C LEU A 202 -15.34 -14.55 -4.38
N LYS A 203 -16.51 -13.88 -4.46
CA LYS A 203 -16.87 -13.04 -5.60
C LYS A 203 -15.84 -11.92 -5.79
N TYR A 204 -15.53 -11.19 -4.72
CA TYR A 204 -14.48 -10.17 -4.70
C TYR A 204 -13.15 -10.72 -5.24
N TRP A 205 -12.71 -11.89 -4.75
CA TRP A 205 -11.46 -12.51 -5.20
C TRP A 205 -11.49 -12.78 -6.72
N ILE A 206 -12.55 -13.43 -7.20
CA ILE A 206 -12.73 -13.79 -8.61
C ILE A 206 -12.67 -12.56 -9.51
N GLU A 207 -13.44 -11.52 -9.19
CA GLU A 207 -13.53 -10.31 -10.01
C GLU A 207 -12.22 -9.53 -10.07
N ASN A 208 -11.38 -9.68 -9.05
CA ASN A 208 -10.13 -8.95 -8.91
C ASN A 208 -8.89 -9.80 -9.27
N THR A 209 -9.10 -10.93 -9.95
CA THR A 209 -8.04 -11.76 -10.57
C THR A 209 -7.62 -11.32 -11.96
N ASP A 210 -8.23 -10.26 -12.51
CA ASP A 210 -8.07 -9.85 -13.91
C ASP A 210 -8.33 -11.01 -14.90
N GLY A 211 -9.28 -11.90 -14.56
CA GLY A 211 -9.63 -13.08 -15.36
C GLY A 211 -8.75 -14.30 -15.12
N VAL A 212 -7.74 -14.22 -14.26
CA VAL A 212 -6.79 -15.31 -13.96
C VAL A 212 -7.26 -16.11 -12.74
N ASN A 213 -8.46 -16.68 -12.82
CA ASN A 213 -9.09 -17.44 -11.73
C ASN A 213 -9.27 -18.94 -12.01
N LYS A 214 -8.95 -19.42 -13.22
CA LYS A 214 -9.01 -20.84 -13.58
C LYS A 214 -7.85 -21.61 -12.95
N GLY A 215 -8.12 -22.79 -12.40
CA GLY A 215 -7.09 -23.67 -11.81
C GLY A 215 -6.75 -23.41 -10.34
N PHE A 216 -7.41 -22.46 -9.67
CA PHE A 216 -7.13 -22.09 -8.27
C PHE A 216 -8.21 -22.60 -7.29
N GLU A 217 -8.68 -23.83 -7.46
CA GLU A 217 -9.75 -24.38 -6.60
C GLU A 217 -9.36 -24.45 -5.12
N ASN A 218 -8.07 -24.63 -4.81
CA ASN A 218 -7.59 -24.60 -3.43
C ASN A 218 -7.79 -23.22 -2.78
N VAL A 219 -7.58 -22.13 -3.52
CA VAL A 219 -7.81 -20.76 -3.02
C VAL A 219 -9.30 -20.52 -2.83
N LYS A 220 -10.12 -20.92 -3.81
CA LYS A 220 -11.58 -20.78 -3.73
C LYS A 220 -12.15 -21.56 -2.55
N SER A 221 -11.68 -22.79 -2.35
CA SER A 221 -12.06 -23.64 -1.23
C SER A 221 -11.63 -23.03 0.10
N PHE A 222 -10.42 -22.46 0.17
CA PHE A 222 -9.96 -21.76 1.37
C PHE A 222 -10.90 -20.61 1.75
N ILE A 223 -11.25 -19.76 0.78
CA ILE A 223 -12.15 -18.63 1.03
C ILE A 223 -13.53 -19.13 1.48
N LYS A 224 -14.08 -20.16 0.82
CA LYS A 224 -15.39 -20.73 1.16
C LYS A 224 -15.48 -21.30 2.58
N ASN A 225 -14.36 -21.81 3.10
CA ASN A 225 -14.31 -22.51 4.39
C ASN A 225 -13.61 -21.69 5.48
N PHE A 226 -13.26 -20.43 5.21
CA PHE A 226 -12.64 -19.58 6.21
C PHE A 226 -13.65 -19.20 7.30
N GLU A 227 -13.22 -19.33 8.56
CA GLU A 227 -13.94 -18.87 9.74
C GLU A 227 -13.10 -17.81 10.44
N SER A 228 -13.73 -16.64 10.67
CA SER A 228 -13.14 -15.51 11.38
C SER A 228 -12.67 -15.90 12.79
N PHE A 229 -11.73 -15.13 13.31
CA PHE A 229 -11.25 -15.27 14.69
C PHE A 229 -12.18 -14.49 15.62
N ASP A 230 -12.92 -15.22 16.48
CA ASP A 230 -13.94 -14.64 17.36
C ASP A 230 -13.37 -13.68 18.42
N ASP A 231 -12.10 -13.80 18.77
CA ASP A 231 -11.42 -12.96 19.76
C ASP A 231 -10.83 -11.67 19.15
N VAL A 232 -10.89 -11.51 17.83
CA VAL A 232 -10.45 -10.29 17.14
C VAL A 232 -11.66 -9.59 16.53
N LYS A 233 -12.27 -8.69 17.29
CA LYS A 233 -13.48 -7.96 16.87
C LYS A 233 -13.21 -6.48 16.68
N LEU A 234 -13.98 -5.88 15.78
CA LEU A 234 -13.99 -4.44 15.50
C LEU A 234 -15.34 -3.85 15.89
N ASP A 235 -15.34 -2.66 16.48
CA ASP A 235 -16.59 -1.95 16.73
C ASP A 235 -17.21 -1.44 15.41
N LYS A 236 -18.54 -1.25 15.40
CA LYS A 236 -19.28 -0.89 14.18
C LYS A 236 -18.88 0.48 13.63
N LEU A 237 -18.48 1.42 14.48
CA LEU A 237 -18.11 2.77 14.03
C LEU A 237 -16.79 2.70 13.25
N THR A 238 -15.77 2.06 13.82
CA THR A 238 -14.47 1.90 13.14
C THR A 238 -14.63 1.08 11.85
N GLN A 239 -15.40 -0.02 11.89
CA GLN A 239 -15.73 -0.82 10.71
C GLN A 239 -16.30 0.03 9.57
N SER A 240 -17.30 0.88 9.85
CA SER A 240 -17.96 1.71 8.83
C SER A 240 -17.03 2.74 8.17
N LYS A 241 -15.94 3.10 8.84
CA LYS A 241 -14.96 4.08 8.34
C LYS A 241 -13.85 3.44 7.52
N ILE A 242 -13.34 2.28 7.95
CA ILE A 242 -12.20 1.63 7.28
C ILE A 242 -12.61 0.78 6.08
N CYS A 243 -13.83 0.21 6.07
CA CYS A 243 -14.26 -0.70 5.02
C CYS A 243 -14.65 0.05 3.74
N PRO A 244 -13.97 -0.18 2.60
CA PRO A 244 -14.34 0.44 1.33
C PRO A 244 -15.65 -0.13 0.76
N CYS A 245 -16.28 0.60 -0.15
CA CYS A 245 -17.37 0.03 -0.94
C CYS A 245 -16.86 -1.07 -1.88
N GLU A 246 -17.76 -1.93 -2.32
CA GLU A 246 -17.57 -2.77 -3.48
C GLU A 246 -18.46 -2.21 -4.59
N ASN A 247 -17.88 -1.97 -5.77
CA ASN A 247 -18.68 -1.53 -6.91
C ASN A 247 -19.54 -2.72 -7.34
N SER A 248 -20.84 -2.68 -7.05
CA SER A 248 -21.82 -3.71 -7.42
C SER A 248 -22.13 -3.76 -8.92
N ASN A 249 -21.52 -2.89 -9.73
CA ASN A 249 -21.83 -2.71 -11.15
C ASN A 249 -20.69 -3.21 -12.05
N LYS A 250 -20.77 -4.48 -12.43
CA LYS A 250 -20.46 -4.97 -13.78
C LYS A 250 -21.39 -6.11 -14.15
#